data_AF-A0A151BR11-F1
#
_entry.id   AF-A0A151BR11-F1
#
_cell.length_a   1.000
_cell.length_b   1.000
_cell.length_c   1.000
_cell.angle_alpha   90.00
_cell.angle_beta   90.00
_cell.angle_gamma   90.00
#
_symmetry.space_group_name_H-M   'P 1'
#
loop_
_entity.id
_entity.type
_entity.pdbx_description
1 polymer ?
#
loop_
_entity_poly.entity_id
_entity_poly.type
_entity_poly.pdbx_seq_one_letter_code
_entity_poly.pdbx_strand_id
1 'polypeptide(L)'
;MSSRSFREELERCKDYGDVFVLVKRAVKQNIGRERAGLMLYLGNLPLHVGAFYGVGSNGIVLNKRLIRLVAVNSATELNSYIFVLLLHEYLHSLGYLNEQHVRSLVQEISRKTFGADHPATKFATAPPSLKIPPSELQPSGQDIELELIKDFERSNLSYIN
;
A
#
# COMPACT_ATOMS: atom_id res chain seq x y z
N MET A 1 -4.83 -12.74 -25.47
CA MET A 1 -4.82 -11.35 -24.95
C MET A 1 -3.48 -11.17 -24.25
N SER A 2 -2.67 -10.18 -24.65
CA SER A 2 -1.40 -9.93 -23.94
C SER A 2 -1.70 -9.62 -22.48
N SER A 3 -1.11 -10.37 -21.55
CA SER A 3 -1.15 -10.01 -20.13
C SER A 3 -0.54 -8.62 -20.01
N ARG A 4 -1.31 -7.64 -19.51
CA ARG A 4 -0.77 -6.29 -19.26
C ARG A 4 0.35 -6.35 -18.24
N SER A 5 1.28 -5.40 -18.34
CA SER A 5 2.36 -5.28 -17.38
C SER A 5 1.86 -4.63 -16.08
N PHE A 6 2.48 -4.96 -14.94
CA PHE A 6 2.16 -4.32 -13.66
C PHE A 6 2.21 -2.79 -13.71
N ARG A 7 3.10 -2.22 -14.52
CA ARG A 7 3.24 -0.77 -14.72
C ARG A 7 1.96 -0.16 -15.28
N GLU A 8 1.49 -0.69 -16.41
CA GLU A 8 0.26 -0.22 -17.07
C GLU A 8 -0.98 -0.41 -16.18
N GLU A 9 -1.01 -1.48 -15.39
CA GLU A 9 -2.12 -1.73 -14.49
C GLU A 9 -2.13 -0.74 -13.31
N LEU A 10 -0.97 -0.45 -12.72
CA LEU A 10 -0.84 0.51 -11.62
C LEU A 10 -1.21 1.93 -12.03
N GLU A 11 -0.84 2.34 -13.25
CA GLU A 11 -1.21 3.62 -13.83
C GLU A 11 -2.74 3.78 -13.98
N ARG A 12 -3.47 2.67 -14.11
CA ARG A 12 -4.92 2.65 -14.31
C ARG A 12 -5.72 2.42 -13.03
N CYS A 13 -5.05 2.15 -11.91
CA CYS A 13 -5.73 2.00 -10.61
C CYS A 13 -6.48 3.30 -10.27
N LYS A 14 -7.76 3.17 -9.94
CA LYS A 14 -8.64 4.29 -9.59
C LYS A 14 -8.87 4.42 -8.10
N ASP A 15 -8.63 3.33 -7.36
CA ASP A 15 -8.87 3.27 -5.92
C ASP A 15 -7.89 2.31 -5.22
N TYR A 16 -7.98 2.27 -3.89
CA TYR A 16 -7.15 1.41 -3.05
C TYR A 16 -7.34 -0.09 -3.32
N GLY A 17 -8.53 -0.50 -3.74
CA GLY A 17 -8.82 -1.91 -4.04
C GLY A 17 -8.11 -2.37 -5.31
N ASP A 18 -8.08 -1.54 -6.36
CA ASP A 18 -7.31 -1.80 -7.58
C ASP A 18 -5.82 -2.00 -7.24
N VAL A 19 -5.26 -1.11 -6.41
CA VAL A 19 -3.86 -1.21 -5.98
C VAL A 19 -3.64 -2.48 -5.15
N PHE A 20 -4.56 -2.82 -4.27
CA PHE A 20 -4.46 -4.00 -3.41
C PHE A 20 -4.51 -5.32 -4.20
N VAL A 21 -5.29 -5.39 -5.28
CA VAL A 21 -5.26 -6.53 -6.21
C VAL A 21 -3.86 -6.71 -6.81
N LEU A 22 -3.17 -5.63 -7.17
CA LEU A 22 -1.79 -5.69 -7.65
C LEU A 22 -0.82 -6.12 -6.55
N VAL A 23 -0.99 -5.66 -5.31
CA VAL A 23 -0.18 -6.10 -4.16
C VAL A 23 -0.28 -7.62 -3.98
N LYS A 24 -1.51 -8.16 -3.92
CA LYS A 24 -1.71 -9.62 -3.77
C LYS A 24 -1.08 -10.41 -4.90
N ARG A 25 -1.23 -9.95 -6.15
CA ARG A 25 -0.62 -10.59 -7.33
C ARG A 25 0.91 -10.54 -7.30
N ALA A 26 1.49 -9.39 -6.97
CA ALA A 26 2.94 -9.23 -6.89
C ALA A 26 3.54 -10.17 -5.83
N VAL A 27 2.88 -10.25 -4.67
CA VAL A 27 3.30 -11.14 -3.57
C VAL A 27 3.13 -12.61 -3.95
N LYS A 28 2.00 -12.99 -4.55
CA LYS A 28 1.79 -14.37 -5.04
C LYS A 28 2.85 -14.78 -6.05
N GLN A 29 3.23 -13.90 -6.99
CA GLN A 29 4.26 -14.20 -7.99
C GLN A 29 5.68 -14.31 -7.41
N ASN A 30 6.00 -13.56 -6.36
CA ASN A 30 7.36 -13.52 -5.81
C ASN A 30 7.58 -14.51 -4.66
N ILE A 31 6.58 -14.75 -3.82
CA ILE A 31 6.71 -15.59 -2.60
C ILE A 31 5.69 -16.73 -2.53
N GLY A 32 4.77 -16.85 -3.49
CA GLY A 32 3.80 -17.95 -3.56
C GLY A 32 2.73 -17.95 -2.47
N ARG A 33 2.63 -16.89 -1.66
CA ARG A 33 1.67 -16.78 -0.55
C ARG A 33 0.56 -15.80 -0.86
N GLU A 34 -0.62 -16.07 -0.32
CA GLU A 34 -1.76 -15.17 -0.34
C GLU A 34 -2.60 -15.29 0.93
N ARG A 35 -3.30 -14.22 1.27
CA ARG A 35 -4.29 -14.15 2.35
C ARG A 35 -5.51 -13.40 1.85
N ALA A 36 -6.68 -13.81 2.34
CA ALA A 36 -7.94 -13.11 2.15
C ALA A 36 -8.53 -12.66 3.49
N GLY A 37 -9.65 -11.94 3.44
CA GLY A 37 -10.38 -11.41 4.59
C GLY A 37 -9.81 -10.10 5.15
N LEU A 38 -9.14 -9.27 4.34
CA LEU A 38 -8.56 -8.01 4.83
C LEU A 38 -9.47 -6.81 4.53
N MET A 39 -9.51 -5.87 5.47
CA MET A 39 -10.23 -4.60 5.40
C MET A 39 -9.22 -3.45 5.44
N LEU A 40 -9.54 -2.34 4.77
CA LEU A 40 -8.74 -1.12 4.81
C LEU A 40 -9.49 -0.02 5.57
N TYR A 41 -8.79 0.61 6.50
CA TYR A 41 -9.23 1.81 7.20
C TYR A 41 -8.29 2.97 6.88
N LEU A 42 -8.83 4.18 6.76
CA LEU A 42 -8.06 5.41 6.68
C LEU A 42 -8.21 6.18 8.00
N GLY A 43 -7.08 6.54 8.62
CA GLY A 43 -7.06 7.32 9.86
C GLY A 43 -6.20 8.57 9.73
N ASN A 44 -6.54 9.62 10.49
CA ASN A 44 -5.66 10.77 10.67
C ASN A 44 -4.65 10.46 11.79
N LEU A 45 -3.53 9.84 11.42
CA LEU A 45 -2.49 9.41 12.36
C LEU A 45 -1.33 10.42 12.42
N PRO A 46 -0.48 10.37 13.45
CA PRO A 46 0.76 11.14 13.46
C PRO A 46 1.60 10.91 12.20
N LEU A 47 2.27 11.94 11.67
CA LEU A 47 2.98 11.87 10.37
C LEU A 47 4.17 10.91 10.36
N HIS A 48 4.65 10.46 11.52
CA HIS A 48 5.68 9.42 11.60
C HIS A 48 5.11 7.99 11.43
N VAL A 49 3.77 7.84 11.42
CA VAL A 49 3.07 6.56 11.19
C VAL A 49 2.51 6.56 9.77
N GLY A 50 3.07 5.75 8.88
CA GLY A 50 2.57 5.60 7.50
C GLY A 50 1.33 4.70 7.42
N ALA A 51 1.37 3.61 8.17
CA ALA A 51 0.33 2.60 8.27
C ALA A 51 0.56 1.75 9.53
N PHE A 52 -0.44 0.97 9.93
CA PHE A 52 -0.23 -0.15 10.82
C PHE A 52 -1.25 -1.26 10.55
N TYR A 53 -0.78 -2.50 10.69
CA TYR A 53 -1.58 -3.70 10.78
C TYR A 53 -1.44 -4.27 12.18
N GLY A 54 -2.53 -4.31 12.95
CA GLY A 54 -2.53 -4.97 14.24
C GLY A 54 -2.29 -6.47 14.03
N VAL A 55 -1.17 -7.00 14.53
CA VAL A 55 -0.85 -8.43 14.43
C VAL A 55 -2.04 -9.25 14.94
N GLY A 56 -2.57 -10.15 14.11
CA GLY A 56 -3.75 -10.97 14.42
C GLY A 56 -5.11 -10.34 14.09
N SER A 57 -5.15 -9.13 13.52
CA SER A 57 -6.39 -8.48 13.06
C SER A 57 -6.69 -8.76 11.58
N ASN A 58 -7.80 -8.23 11.07
CA ASN A 58 -8.09 -8.21 9.64
C ASN A 58 -7.98 -6.80 9.05
N GLY A 59 -7.57 -5.80 9.85
CA GLY A 59 -7.57 -4.40 9.46
C GLY A 59 -6.17 -3.89 9.10
N ILE A 60 -6.01 -3.42 7.88
CA ILE A 60 -4.91 -2.54 7.49
C ILE A 60 -5.37 -1.11 7.74
N VAL A 61 -4.58 -0.30 8.44
CA VAL A 61 -4.87 1.13 8.63
C VAL A 61 -3.80 1.93 7.90
N LEU A 62 -4.21 2.78 6.95
CA LEU A 62 -3.29 3.75 6.31
C LEU A 62 -3.50 5.15 6.89
N ASN A 63 -2.42 5.92 6.95
CA ASN A 63 -2.49 7.32 7.37
C ASN A 63 -2.98 8.21 6.23
N LYS A 64 -4.25 8.62 6.31
CA LYS A 64 -4.92 9.51 5.36
C LYS A 64 -4.20 10.85 5.21
N ARG A 65 -3.73 11.40 6.33
CA ARG A 65 -3.03 12.67 6.38
C ARG A 65 -1.70 12.58 5.65
N LEU A 66 -0.96 11.50 5.88
CA LEU A 66 0.31 11.28 5.21
C LEU A 66 0.13 11.13 3.69
N ILE A 67 -0.87 10.35 3.24
CA ILE A 67 -1.18 10.19 1.81
C ILE A 67 -1.57 11.55 1.18
N ARG A 68 -2.31 12.41 1.90
CA ARG A 68 -2.66 13.76 1.41
C ARG A 68 -1.47 14.70 1.30
N LEU A 69 -0.49 14.58 2.20
CA LEU A 69 0.65 15.50 2.30
C LEU A 69 1.84 15.07 1.44
N VAL A 70 1.78 13.91 0.81
CA VAL A 70 2.89 13.38 0.02
C VAL A 70 3.16 14.23 -1.22
N ALA A 71 4.43 14.54 -1.46
CA ALA A 71 4.88 15.38 -2.56
C ALA A 71 5.07 14.57 -3.84
N VAL A 72 3.96 14.21 -4.49
CA VAL A 72 3.97 13.47 -5.77
C VAL A 72 3.49 14.35 -6.93
N ASN A 73 3.90 14.01 -8.14
CA ASN A 73 3.65 14.79 -9.36
C ASN A 73 2.67 14.10 -10.32
N SER A 74 2.25 12.87 -10.03
CA SER A 74 1.33 12.11 -10.87
C SER A 74 0.50 11.11 -10.06
N ALA A 75 -0.63 10.67 -10.65
CA ALA A 75 -1.43 9.58 -10.09
C ALA A 75 -0.61 8.28 -9.99
N THR A 76 0.31 8.03 -10.94
CA THR A 76 1.20 6.86 -10.92
C THR A 76 2.15 6.88 -9.72
N GLU A 77 2.71 8.03 -9.37
CA GLU A 77 3.53 8.17 -8.16
C GLU A 77 2.70 7.98 -6.90
N LEU A 78 1.49 8.54 -6.83
CA LEU A 78 0.59 8.32 -5.69
C LEU A 78 0.23 6.84 -5.53
N ASN A 79 -0.19 6.18 -6.61
CA ASN A 79 -0.52 4.77 -6.63
C ASN A 79 0.70 3.90 -6.28
N SER A 80 1.89 4.28 -6.73
CA SER A 80 3.15 3.61 -6.36
C SER A 80 3.43 3.71 -4.87
N TYR A 81 3.16 4.87 -4.26
CA TYR A 81 3.36 5.05 -2.85
C TYR A 81 2.35 4.24 -2.01
N ILE A 82 1.08 4.27 -2.39
CA ILE A 82 0.02 3.45 -1.79
C ILE A 82 0.35 1.95 -1.93
N PHE A 83 0.84 1.52 -3.10
CA PHE A 83 1.28 0.14 -3.32
C PHE A 83 2.35 -0.28 -2.31
N VAL A 84 3.37 0.56 -2.06
CA VAL A 84 4.45 0.26 -1.11
C VAL A 84 3.93 0.13 0.32
N LEU A 85 3.04 1.05 0.75
CA LEU A 85 2.42 0.97 2.07
C LEU A 85 1.58 -0.31 2.23
N LEU A 86 0.71 -0.60 1.27
CA LEU A 86 -0.13 -1.80 1.29
C LEU A 86 0.68 -3.09 1.20
N LEU A 87 1.77 -3.12 0.43
CA LEU A 87 2.67 -4.26 0.34
C LEU A 87 3.33 -4.55 1.69
N HIS A 88 3.79 -3.51 2.38
CA HIS A 88 4.38 -3.63 3.71
C HIS A 88 3.39 -4.26 4.71
N GLU A 89 2.19 -3.69 4.84
CA GLU A 89 1.18 -4.18 5.77
C GLU A 89 0.65 -5.57 5.39
N TYR A 90 0.55 -5.87 4.09
CA TYR A 90 0.13 -7.18 3.63
C TYR A 90 1.17 -8.26 3.97
N LEU A 91 2.47 -7.96 3.91
CA LEU A 91 3.50 -8.89 4.38
C LEU A 91 3.38 -9.14 5.89
N HIS A 92 3.10 -8.12 6.70
CA HIS A 92 2.78 -8.33 8.12
C HIS A 92 1.56 -9.23 8.30
N SER A 93 0.51 -9.05 7.50
CA SER A 93 -0.67 -9.92 7.51
C SER A 93 -0.36 -11.37 7.13
N LEU A 94 0.73 -11.65 6.41
CA LEU A 94 1.19 -13.00 6.07
C LEU A 94 2.11 -13.61 7.14
N GLY A 95 2.31 -12.92 8.26
CA GLY A 95 3.10 -13.37 9.40
C GLY A 95 4.59 -12.98 9.36
N TYR A 96 5.00 -12.10 8.44
CA TYR A 96 6.35 -11.54 8.46
C TYR A 96 6.41 -10.41 9.50
N LEU A 97 7.01 -10.67 10.67
CA LEU A 97 6.99 -9.71 11.80
C LEU A 97 8.28 -8.90 11.97
N ASN A 98 9.38 -9.33 11.34
CA ASN A 98 10.64 -8.62 11.44
C ASN A 98 10.68 -7.44 10.45
N GLU A 99 10.65 -6.22 10.96
CA GLU A 99 10.64 -4.98 10.18
C GLU A 99 11.76 -4.90 9.13
N GLN A 100 12.97 -5.29 9.49
CA GLN A 100 14.10 -5.25 8.56
C GLN A 100 13.88 -6.22 7.39
N HIS A 101 13.42 -7.43 7.69
CA HIS A 101 13.08 -8.43 6.67
C HIS A 101 11.92 -7.97 5.78
N VAL A 102 10.86 -7.38 6.37
CA VAL A 102 9.73 -6.85 5.60
C VAL A 102 10.21 -5.73 4.67
N ARG A 103 11.02 -4.78 5.15
CA ARG A 103 11.60 -3.72 4.30
C ARG A 103 12.41 -4.29 3.13
N SER A 104 13.24 -5.31 3.38
CA SER A 104 13.99 -5.98 2.31
C SER A 104 13.07 -6.64 1.28
N LEU A 105 12.01 -7.32 1.72
CA LEU A 105 11.02 -7.94 0.83
C LEU A 105 10.25 -6.90 0.02
N VAL A 106 9.84 -5.79 0.63
CA VAL A 106 9.13 -4.70 -0.07
C VAL A 106 10.01 -4.14 -1.21
N GLN A 107 11.31 -3.94 -0.96
CA GLN A 107 12.27 -3.47 -1.97
C GLN A 107 12.48 -4.51 -3.07
N GLU A 108 12.65 -5.78 -2.71
CA GLU A 108 12.87 -6.86 -3.67
C GLU A 108 11.67 -7.09 -4.57
N ILE A 109 10.47 -7.21 -3.98
CA ILE A 109 9.22 -7.41 -4.71
C ILE A 109 8.94 -6.22 -5.62
N SER A 110 9.06 -4.98 -5.12
CA SER A 110 8.86 -3.78 -5.94
C SER A 110 9.81 -3.75 -7.14
N ARG A 111 11.10 -4.06 -6.92
CA ARG A 111 12.11 -4.12 -7.99
C ARG A 111 11.83 -5.21 -9.01
N LYS A 112 11.45 -6.42 -8.57
CA LYS A 112 11.14 -7.55 -9.48
C LYS A 112 9.85 -7.31 -10.27
N THR A 113 8.85 -6.70 -9.64
CA THR A 113 7.53 -6.45 -10.24
C THR A 113 7.54 -5.26 -11.21
N PHE A 114 8.20 -4.16 -10.84
CA PHE A 114 8.17 -2.93 -11.62
C PHE A 114 9.49 -2.55 -12.27
N GLY A 115 10.62 -3.12 -11.88
CA GLY A 115 11.95 -2.70 -12.34
C GLY A 115 12.56 -1.58 -11.48
N ALA A 116 13.87 -1.35 -11.64
CA ALA A 116 14.65 -0.47 -10.76
C ALA A 116 14.21 1.01 -10.79
N ASP A 117 13.91 1.55 -11.96
CA ASP A 117 13.65 2.99 -12.12
C ASP A 117 12.23 3.43 -11.79
N HIS A 118 11.33 2.47 -11.53
CA HIS A 118 9.92 2.75 -11.29
C HIS A 118 9.70 3.42 -9.91
N PRO A 119 8.75 4.38 -9.79
CA PRO A 119 8.50 5.07 -8.52
C PRO A 119 8.26 4.14 -7.33
N ALA A 120 7.52 3.04 -7.51
CA ALA A 120 7.29 2.06 -6.44
C ALA A 120 8.60 1.49 -5.87
N THR A 121 9.59 1.19 -6.72
CA THR A 121 10.90 0.68 -6.28
C THR A 121 11.70 1.74 -5.55
N LYS A 122 11.65 3.00 -6.03
CA LYS A 122 12.30 4.14 -5.37
C LYS A 122 11.67 4.40 -3.99
N PHE A 123 10.34 4.40 -3.91
CA PHE A 123 9.59 4.63 -2.67
C PHE A 123 9.72 3.51 -1.64
N ALA A 124 9.95 2.26 -2.08
CA ALA A 124 10.29 1.15 -1.20
C ALA A 124 11.63 1.34 -0.47
N THR A 125 12.53 2.16 -1.03
CA THR A 125 13.84 2.47 -0.44
C THR A 125 13.78 3.75 0.38
N ALA A 126 13.18 4.79 -0.18
CA ALA A 126 13.04 6.10 0.45
C ALA A 126 11.63 6.64 0.18
N PRO A 127 10.79 6.84 1.21
CA PRO A 127 9.48 7.43 1.03
C PRO A 127 9.57 8.81 0.36
N PRO A 128 8.56 9.18 -0.45
CA PRO A 128 8.45 10.53 -0.99
C PRO A 128 8.43 11.58 0.12
N SER A 129 8.92 12.79 -0.19
CA SER A 129 8.90 13.91 0.75
C SER A 129 7.47 14.36 1.06
N LEU A 130 7.31 15.08 2.17
CA LEU A 130 6.02 15.64 2.59
C LEU A 130 5.98 17.15 2.30
N LYS A 131 4.86 17.62 1.75
CA LYS A 131 4.50 19.04 1.62
C LYS A 131 3.55 19.40 2.76
N ILE A 132 4.11 19.77 3.91
CA ILE A 132 3.35 20.08 5.14
C ILE A 132 3.00 21.58 5.16
N PRO A 133 1.73 21.98 4.99
CA PRO A 133 1.34 23.37 5.17
C PRO A 133 1.34 23.74 6.66
N PRO A 134 1.48 25.04 7.01
CA PRO A 134 1.49 25.48 8.41
C PRO A 134 0.28 25.05 9.24
N SER A 135 -0.90 24.92 8.61
CA SER A 135 -2.14 24.44 9.24
C SER A 135 -2.05 22.99 9.71
N GLU A 136 -1.19 22.18 9.10
CA GLU A 136 -0.95 20.77 9.40
C GLU A 136 0.26 20.59 10.32
N LEU A 137 0.77 21.64 10.98
CA LEU A 137 1.83 21.51 12.00
C LEU A 137 1.29 21.19 13.40
N GLN A 138 0.00 21.42 13.64
CA GLN A 138 -0.60 21.08 14.93
C GLN A 138 -0.85 19.56 15.02
N PRO A 139 -0.63 18.95 16.20
CA PRO A 139 -1.08 17.59 16.44
C PRO A 139 -2.60 17.57 16.42
N SER A 140 -3.20 16.72 15.58
CA SER A 140 -4.62 16.43 15.63
C SER A 140 -4.88 15.67 16.93
N GLY A 141 -5.15 16.42 18.01
CA GLY A 141 -5.50 15.88 19.33
C GLY A 141 -6.95 15.41 19.42
N GLN A 142 -7.51 14.87 18.34
CA GLN A 142 -8.87 14.32 18.31
C GLN A 142 -8.81 12.81 18.13
N ASP A 143 -9.82 12.13 18.67
CA ASP A 143 -10.02 10.69 18.55
C ASP A 143 -9.67 10.19 17.14
N ILE A 144 -8.99 9.05 17.05
CA ILE A 144 -8.61 8.43 15.78
C ILE A 144 -9.89 7.91 15.12
N GLU A 145 -10.58 8.79 14.39
CA GLU A 145 -11.69 8.41 13.55
C GLU A 145 -11.14 7.61 12.36
N LEU A 146 -11.61 6.36 12.25
CA LEU A 146 -11.22 5.44 11.18
C LEU A 146 -12.35 5.35 10.15
N GLU A 147 -12.03 5.71 8.91
CA GLU A 147 -12.92 5.58 7.76
C GLU A 147 -12.71 4.20 7.09
N LEU A 148 -13.75 3.35 7.09
CA LEU A 148 -13.72 2.07 6.38
C LEU A 148 -13.83 2.27 4.87
N ILE A 149 -12.86 1.74 4.12
CA ILE A 149 -12.90 1.70 2.66
C ILE A 149 -13.70 0.48 2.22
N LYS A 150 -14.87 0.73 1.61
CA LYS A 150 -15.74 -0.29 1.03
C LYS A 150 -15.08 -0.91 -0.20
N ASP A 151 -15.40 -2.18 -0.45
CA ASP A 151 -14.94 -2.94 -1.63
C ASP A 151 -13.41 -2.95 -1.82
N PHE A 152 -12.67 -2.87 -0.71
CA PHE A 152 -11.22 -2.90 -0.68
C PHE A 152 -10.68 -4.25 -1.14
N GLU A 153 -11.15 -5.34 -0.54
CA GLU A 153 -10.78 -6.67 -0.99
C GLU A 153 -11.78 -7.21 -1.99
N ARG A 154 -11.34 -7.27 -3.25
CA ARG A 154 -12.09 -7.85 -4.36
C ARG A 154 -11.59 -9.26 -4.57
N SER A 155 -12.46 -10.24 -4.36
CA SER A 155 -12.16 -11.62 -4.72
C SER A 155 -12.14 -11.72 -6.25
N ASN A 156 -10.96 -11.92 -6.83
CA ASN A 156 -10.82 -12.45 -8.19
C ASN A 156 -11.22 -13.94 -8.19
N LEU A 157 -12.46 -14.24 -7.82
CA LEU A 157 -13.07 -15.52 -8.16
C LEU A 157 -13.48 -15.40 -9.62
N SER A 158 -12.54 -15.65 -10.52
CA SER A 158 -12.93 -16.23 -11.81
C SER A 158 -13.54 -17.58 -11.49
N TYR A 159 -14.87 -17.64 -11.39
CA TYR A 159 -15.59 -18.90 -11.44
C TYR A 159 -15.08 -19.62 -12.70
N ILE A 160 -14.46 -20.77 -12.50
CA ILE A 160 -14.19 -21.70 -13.59
C ILE A 160 -15.58 -22.14 -14.06
N ASN A 161 -15.98 -21.69 -15.25
CA ASN A 161 -17.08 -22.31 -16.00
C ASN A 161 -16.55 -23.54 -16.72
#